data_AF-A0A9D4Q3G0-F1
#
_entry.id   AF-A0A9D4Q3G0-F1
#
_cell.length_a   1.000
_cell.length_b   1.000
_cell.length_c   1.000
_cell.angle_alpha   90.00
_cell.angle_beta   90.00
_cell.angle_gamma   90.00
#
_symmetry.space_group_name_H-M   'P 1'
#
loop_
_entity.id
_entity.type
_entity.pdbx_description
1 polymer ?
#
loop_
_entity_poly.entity_id
_entity_poly.type
_entity_poly.pdbx_seq_one_letter_code
_entity_poly.pdbx_strand_id
1 'polypeptide(L)'
;MIAFRVWPSYLRGPFLINSPQTAQIRFLENRTCVSLCNKTYSIDDHASMKRLEKLKKGMSKNYMHHWIVDNMPVTWCHSTSELSGQTCSMGFPMGCYTFRNSVPRGICGVYSAYSKPETFYLFNHVDLTISYHKSEKESWGSSFIEEGGRIISVKVQPRSIAHKKRLNCDSGETMALSSGEMKEQFTVQYTYSVVFVRNDQIRWSSRWDYILESMPQANIHWFSILNSVVIVLLLTGMVGMILVRTLHRDIARYNERVSGEDAQEEYGWKLVHGDVFRTPGNSLLLSVFVGSGVQIFS
;
A
#
# COMPACT_ATOMS: atom_id res chain seq x y z
N MET A 1 -8.80 18.01 -9.33
CA MET A 1 -8.35 17.46 -8.02
C MET A 1 -7.30 18.44 -7.51
N ILE A 2 -7.35 18.89 -6.25
CA ILE A 2 -6.50 20.02 -5.82
C ILE A 2 -5.10 19.51 -5.51
N ALA A 3 -4.15 19.78 -6.41
CA ALA A 3 -2.73 19.52 -6.21
C ALA A 3 -2.08 20.74 -5.54
N PHE A 4 -1.53 20.55 -4.35
CA PHE A 4 -0.70 21.56 -3.68
C PHE A 4 0.74 21.43 -4.19
N ARG A 5 1.27 22.48 -4.81
CA ARG A 5 2.70 22.62 -5.12
C ARG A 5 3.29 23.73 -4.27
N VAL A 6 4.04 23.35 -3.24
CA VAL A 6 5.08 24.21 -2.68
C VAL A 6 6.31 24.03 -3.58
N TRP A 7 6.85 25.12 -4.11
CA TRP A 7 8.14 25.11 -4.83
C TRP A 7 9.27 25.42 -3.85
N PRO A 8 10.31 24.58 -3.80
CA PRO A 8 11.70 25.01 -3.85
C PRO A 8 12.16 25.06 -5.31
N SER A 9 12.91 26.09 -5.68
CA SER A 9 13.47 26.25 -7.03
C SER A 9 14.32 25.04 -7.46
N TYR A 10 14.16 24.61 -8.71
CA TYR A 10 14.83 23.47 -9.36
C TYR A 10 14.48 22.04 -8.86
N LEU A 11 13.69 21.30 -9.63
CA LEU A 11 14.10 20.02 -10.25
C LEU A 11 13.12 19.60 -11.37
N ARG A 12 13.44 18.53 -12.12
CA ARG A 12 12.86 18.19 -13.43
C ARG A 12 11.85 17.03 -13.37
N GLY A 13 10.80 17.04 -14.20
CA GLY A 13 9.96 15.85 -14.48
C GLY A 13 8.46 16.15 -14.67
N PRO A 14 7.69 15.34 -15.45
CA PRO A 14 6.44 15.80 -16.04
C PRO A 14 5.14 15.09 -15.56
N PHE A 15 4.04 15.86 -15.50
CA PHE A 15 2.62 15.47 -15.73
C PHE A 15 1.98 14.47 -14.72
N LEU A 16 0.78 14.65 -14.15
CA LEU A 16 -0.32 15.65 -14.22
C LEU A 16 -0.82 15.93 -12.75
N ILE A 17 -2.00 16.44 -12.35
CA ILE A 17 -3.30 16.83 -12.97
C ILE A 17 -3.76 18.18 -12.37
N ASN A 18 -4.46 19.01 -13.15
CA ASN A 18 -4.81 20.39 -12.81
C ASN A 18 -5.94 20.61 -11.78
N SER A 19 -5.87 21.78 -11.13
CA SER A 19 -7.04 22.56 -10.69
C SER A 19 -6.69 24.06 -10.75
N PRO A 20 -7.51 24.93 -11.39
CA PRO A 20 -7.13 26.33 -11.68
C PRO A 20 -7.36 27.30 -10.52
N GLN A 21 -7.49 26.80 -9.29
CA GLN A 21 -7.79 27.56 -8.08
C GLN A 21 -6.78 27.16 -6.98
N THR A 22 -5.49 27.34 -7.28
CA THR A 22 -4.37 26.94 -6.42
C THR A 22 -4.19 27.87 -5.23
N ALA A 23 -4.23 27.31 -4.03
CA ALA A 23 -3.84 28.01 -2.81
C ALA A 23 -2.35 28.34 -2.87
N GLN A 24 -1.99 29.61 -3.05
CA GLN A 24 -0.61 30.08 -2.94
C GLN A 24 -0.19 30.19 -1.47
N ILE A 25 0.04 29.03 -0.84
CA ILE A 25 0.69 28.93 0.46
C ILE A 25 2.17 29.23 0.25
N ARG A 26 2.66 30.31 0.85
CA ARG A 26 4.09 30.66 0.89
C ARG A 26 4.68 30.15 2.21
N PHE A 27 5.92 29.67 2.16
CA PHE A 27 6.61 29.16 3.35
C PHE A 27 6.79 30.28 4.38
N LEU A 28 6.59 29.96 5.67
CA LEU A 28 6.58 30.89 6.82
C LEU A 28 5.51 32.00 6.80
N GLU A 29 4.75 32.19 5.71
CA GLU A 29 3.68 33.19 5.64
C GLU A 29 2.38 32.64 6.24
N ASN A 30 2.19 32.84 7.56
CA ASN A 30 0.95 32.51 8.26
C ASN A 30 -0.24 33.28 7.65
N ARG A 31 -1.34 32.59 7.36
CA ARG A 31 -2.58 33.19 6.82
C ARG A 31 -3.82 32.58 7.44
N THR A 32 -4.73 33.41 7.91
CA THR A 32 -6.02 32.99 8.50
C THR A 32 -7.17 33.27 7.54
N CYS A 33 -8.14 32.36 7.45
CA CYS A 33 -9.41 32.58 6.75
C CYS A 33 -9.29 33.09 5.30
N VAL A 34 -8.49 32.43 4.46
CA VAL A 34 -8.33 32.77 3.04
C VAL A 34 -9.33 31.99 2.19
N SER A 35 -10.03 32.67 1.27
CA SER A 35 -10.96 32.02 0.32
C SER A 35 -10.22 31.27 -0.79
N LEU A 36 -10.74 30.08 -1.13
CA LEU A 36 -10.25 29.21 -2.21
C LEU A 36 -11.15 29.29 -3.44
N CYS A 37 -12.45 28.99 -3.23
CA CYS A 37 -13.44 28.99 -4.29
C CYS A 37 -14.86 28.97 -3.72
N ASN A 38 -15.79 29.54 -4.48
CA ASN A 38 -17.21 29.45 -4.19
C ASN A 38 -17.85 28.39 -5.10
N LYS A 39 -18.80 27.62 -4.58
CA LYS A 39 -19.60 26.63 -5.31
C LYS A 39 -21.08 26.83 -4.98
N THR A 40 -21.82 27.37 -5.93
CA THR A 40 -23.27 27.60 -5.86
C THR A 40 -24.02 26.35 -6.32
N TYR A 41 -25.11 26.03 -5.64
CA TYR A 41 -26.01 24.93 -5.98
C TYR A 41 -27.44 25.51 -6.09
N SER A 42 -28.00 25.49 -7.30
CA SER A 42 -29.41 25.84 -7.55
C SER A 42 -30.28 24.59 -7.67
N ILE A 43 -31.57 24.75 -7.41
CA ILE A 43 -32.59 23.72 -7.59
C ILE A 43 -32.83 23.48 -9.09
N ASP A 44 -32.84 24.57 -9.87
CA ASP A 44 -33.21 24.62 -11.30
C ASP A 44 -32.14 24.01 -12.21
N ASP A 45 -30.87 24.00 -11.77
CA ASP A 45 -29.78 23.33 -12.47
C ASP A 45 -29.68 21.86 -12.02
N HIS A 46 -30.29 20.97 -12.80
CA HIS A 46 -30.18 19.52 -12.66
C HIS A 46 -28.72 19.03 -12.57
N ALA A 47 -27.75 19.68 -13.22
CA ALA A 47 -26.34 19.33 -13.08
C ALA A 47 -25.77 19.74 -11.70
N SER A 48 -26.25 20.83 -11.10
CA SER A 48 -25.91 21.22 -9.72
C SER A 48 -26.57 20.34 -8.69
N MET A 49 -27.84 19.96 -8.86
CA MET A 49 -28.50 18.97 -8.00
C MET A 49 -27.75 17.63 -8.01
N LYS A 50 -27.38 17.12 -9.20
CA LYS A 50 -26.55 15.91 -9.33
C LYS A 50 -25.15 16.04 -8.70
N ARG A 51 -24.56 17.24 -8.66
CA ARG A 51 -23.31 17.52 -7.90
C ARG A 51 -23.55 17.49 -6.39
N LEU A 52 -24.68 18.02 -5.91
CA LEU A 52 -25.04 18.03 -4.48
C LEU A 52 -25.38 16.62 -3.97
N GLU A 53 -26.13 15.83 -4.73
CA GLU A 53 -26.37 14.41 -4.40
C GLU A 53 -25.06 13.64 -4.28
N LYS A 54 -24.14 13.83 -5.23
CA LYS A 54 -22.80 13.24 -5.17
C LYS A 54 -22.01 13.69 -3.93
N LEU A 55 -22.22 14.92 -3.47
CA LEU A 55 -21.61 15.46 -2.24
C LEU A 55 -22.23 14.83 -0.98
N LYS A 56 -23.58 14.81 -0.84
CA LYS A 56 -24.27 14.11 0.26
C LYS A 56 -23.85 12.63 0.32
N LYS A 57 -23.82 11.95 -0.84
CA LYS A 57 -23.40 10.54 -1.00
C LYS A 57 -21.91 10.29 -0.74
N GLY A 58 -21.06 11.31 -0.87
CA GLY A 58 -19.66 11.26 -0.44
C GLY A 58 -19.53 11.32 1.08
N MET A 59 -20.25 12.24 1.72
CA MET A 59 -20.28 12.39 3.17
C MET A 59 -20.88 11.18 3.89
N SER A 60 -22.01 10.62 3.42
CA SER A 60 -22.59 9.39 4.01
C SER A 60 -21.78 8.12 3.76
N LYS A 61 -20.76 8.18 2.89
CA LYS A 61 -19.79 7.11 2.67
C LYS A 61 -18.40 7.40 3.26
N ASN A 62 -18.28 8.41 4.13
CA ASN A 62 -17.03 8.81 4.79
C ASN A 62 -15.85 9.02 3.81
N TYR A 63 -16.11 9.60 2.62
CA TYR A 63 -15.03 9.89 1.67
C TYR A 63 -14.01 10.85 2.28
N MET A 64 -12.73 10.58 2.00
CA MET A 64 -11.59 11.37 2.49
C MET A 64 -10.89 12.11 1.34
N HIS A 65 -10.36 13.28 1.66
CA HIS A 65 -9.43 14.06 0.87
C HIS A 65 -8.00 13.69 1.28
N HIS A 66 -7.22 13.17 0.32
CA HIS A 66 -5.79 12.95 0.49
C HIS A 66 -5.03 14.07 -0.21
N TRP A 67 -4.33 14.90 0.57
CA TRP A 67 -3.46 15.97 0.11
C TRP A 67 -2.01 15.66 0.50
N ILE A 68 -1.05 16.19 -0.26
CA ILE A 68 0.38 16.01 -0.04
C ILE A 68 1.05 17.39 -0.11
N VAL A 69 1.99 17.65 0.80
CA VAL A 69 2.80 18.87 0.88
C VAL A 69 4.24 18.45 1.21
N ASP A 70 5.22 18.80 0.37
CA ASP A 70 6.65 18.44 0.55
C ASP A 70 6.87 16.93 0.84
N ASN A 71 6.22 16.10 0.01
CA ASN A 71 6.11 14.64 0.14
C ASN A 71 5.53 14.10 1.46
N MET A 72 5.09 14.94 2.40
CA MET A 72 4.29 14.50 3.55
C MET A 72 2.79 14.45 3.20
N PRO A 73 2.07 13.40 3.58
CA PRO A 73 0.61 13.41 3.57
C PRO A 73 0.10 14.42 4.61
N VAL A 74 -0.97 15.12 4.27
CA VAL A 74 -1.76 15.88 5.23
C VAL A 74 -2.54 14.89 6.10
N THR A 75 -2.41 14.98 7.43
CA THR A 75 -2.99 14.03 8.39
C THR A 75 -4.06 14.68 9.27
N TRP A 76 -5.18 13.99 9.47
CA TRP A 76 -6.20 14.39 10.45
C TRP A 76 -6.02 13.59 11.73
N CYS A 77 -5.84 14.29 12.86
CA CYS A 77 -5.54 13.71 14.16
C CYS A 77 -6.64 14.05 15.18
N HIS A 78 -7.24 13.05 15.81
CA HIS A 78 -8.30 13.22 16.80
C HIS A 78 -8.08 12.33 18.03
N SER A 79 -8.57 12.79 19.18
CA SER A 79 -8.63 12.01 20.41
C SER A 79 -9.93 11.21 20.45
N THR A 80 -9.85 9.88 20.43
CA THR A 80 -11.00 8.98 20.54
C THR A 80 -11.19 8.58 21.99
N SER A 81 -12.42 8.63 22.52
CA SER A 81 -12.72 8.37 23.94
C SER A 81 -12.44 6.95 24.43
N GLU A 82 -12.14 6.01 23.53
CA GLU A 82 -11.95 4.59 23.81
C GLU A 82 -10.47 4.18 23.97
N LEU A 83 -9.52 5.01 23.50
CA LEU A 83 -8.08 4.79 23.62
C LEU A 83 -7.40 6.03 24.23
N SER A 84 -6.44 5.82 25.13
CA SER A 84 -5.66 6.89 25.76
C SER A 84 -4.56 7.46 24.85
N GLY A 85 -4.92 7.88 23.63
CA GLY A 85 -3.99 8.37 22.62
C GLY A 85 -4.66 9.22 21.53
N GLN A 86 -3.86 9.97 20.77
CA GLN A 86 -4.30 10.72 19.59
C GLN A 86 -4.15 9.83 18.34
N THR A 87 -5.27 9.49 17.68
CA THR A 87 -5.26 8.74 16.42
C THR A 87 -5.12 9.70 15.24
N CYS A 88 -3.98 9.68 14.57
CA CYS A 88 -3.77 10.32 13.26
C CYS A 88 -4.05 9.36 12.10
N SER A 89 -4.81 9.80 11.09
CA SER A 89 -4.95 9.10 9.81
C SER A 89 -4.50 9.95 8.62
N MET A 90 -4.09 9.32 7.52
CA MET A 90 -3.68 10.03 6.30
C MET A 90 -4.91 10.53 5.53
N GLY A 91 -4.90 11.81 5.16
CA GLY A 91 -6.06 12.51 4.63
C GLY A 91 -7.04 12.96 5.71
N PHE A 92 -8.16 13.54 5.28
CA PHE A 92 -9.21 14.05 6.16
C PHE A 92 -10.60 13.90 5.53
N PRO A 93 -11.67 13.73 6.32
CA PRO A 93 -13.03 13.54 5.79
C PRO A 93 -13.55 14.78 5.04
N MET A 94 -14.38 14.56 4.02
CA MET A 94 -15.09 15.63 3.28
C MET A 94 -16.16 16.36 4.11
N GLY A 95 -16.58 15.75 5.22
CA GLY A 95 -17.74 16.11 6.02
C GLY A 95 -18.21 14.92 6.83
N CYS A 96 -19.34 15.04 7.51
CA CYS A 96 -19.95 13.95 8.27
C CYS A 96 -21.48 13.96 8.15
N TYR A 97 -22.13 12.86 8.52
CA TYR A 97 -23.60 12.72 8.51
C TYR A 97 -24.11 12.12 9.82
N THR A 98 -25.20 12.70 10.35
CA THR A 98 -25.89 12.23 11.55
C THR A 98 -27.18 11.49 11.19
N PHE A 99 -27.38 10.29 11.74
CA PHE A 99 -28.61 9.52 11.54
C PHE A 99 -29.66 9.89 12.59
N ARG A 100 -30.95 9.79 12.22
CA ARG A 100 -32.12 10.25 12.99
C ARG A 100 -32.10 9.92 14.48
N ASN A 101 -31.72 8.67 14.82
CA ASN A 101 -31.81 8.10 16.16
C ASN A 101 -30.43 7.67 16.72
N SER A 102 -29.32 8.17 16.17
CA SER A 102 -27.97 7.82 16.63
C SER A 102 -27.32 8.95 17.41
N VAL A 103 -26.75 8.64 18.58
CA VAL A 103 -25.66 9.44 19.16
C VAL A 103 -24.58 9.64 18.08
N PRO A 104 -24.02 10.85 17.89
CA PRO A 104 -22.97 11.09 16.89
C PRO A 104 -21.80 10.11 17.04
N ARG A 105 -21.63 9.24 16.03
CA ARG A 105 -20.59 8.20 15.98
C ARG A 105 -19.64 8.45 14.80
N GLY A 106 -18.41 7.94 14.90
CA GLY A 106 -17.36 8.22 13.93
C GLY A 106 -17.08 9.72 13.82
N ILE A 107 -16.92 10.23 12.59
CA ILE A 107 -16.43 11.59 12.31
C ILE A 107 -17.29 12.70 12.96
N CYS A 108 -18.63 12.57 13.02
CA CYS A 108 -19.44 13.57 13.71
C CYS A 108 -19.23 13.54 15.24
N GLY A 109 -18.94 12.37 15.82
CA GLY A 109 -18.71 12.21 17.26
C GLY A 109 -17.45 12.93 17.77
N VAL A 110 -16.51 13.27 16.89
CA VAL A 110 -15.30 14.05 17.22
C VAL A 110 -15.63 15.51 17.57
N TYR A 111 -16.80 16.02 17.17
CA TYR A 111 -17.18 17.43 17.35
C TYR A 111 -18.60 17.56 17.94
N SER A 112 -18.70 18.01 19.19
CA SER A 112 -19.99 18.18 19.90
C SER A 112 -21.00 19.11 19.19
N ALA A 113 -20.53 20.02 18.33
CA ALA A 113 -21.36 20.88 17.50
C ALA A 113 -22.12 20.13 16.37
N TYR A 114 -21.72 18.90 16.02
CA TYR A 114 -22.28 18.13 14.90
C TYR A 114 -23.33 17.12 15.38
N SER A 115 -24.33 17.63 16.11
CA SER A 115 -25.30 16.85 16.91
C SER A 115 -26.77 16.92 16.45
N LYS A 116 -27.12 17.74 15.45
CA LYS A 116 -28.49 17.79 14.91
C LYS A 116 -28.81 16.49 14.15
N PRO A 117 -30.00 15.88 14.28
CA PRO A 117 -30.36 14.65 13.57
C PRO A 117 -30.57 14.89 12.06
N GLU A 118 -30.44 13.82 11.26
CA GLU A 118 -30.64 13.82 9.78
C GLU A 118 -29.92 14.96 9.04
N THR A 119 -28.73 15.32 9.52
CA THR A 119 -28.00 16.51 9.08
C THR A 119 -26.62 16.13 8.53
N PHE A 120 -26.31 16.63 7.34
CA PHE A 120 -24.99 16.59 6.75
C PHE A 120 -24.20 17.83 7.15
N TYR A 121 -23.00 17.64 7.69
CA TYR A 121 -22.07 18.73 8.02
C TYR A 121 -20.92 18.72 7.02
N LEU A 122 -20.90 19.70 6.14
CA LEU A 122 -19.87 19.83 5.09
C LEU A 122 -18.62 20.50 5.66
N PHE A 123 -17.43 19.93 5.45
CA PHE A 123 -16.17 20.53 5.91
C PHE A 123 -15.59 21.42 4.81
N ASN A 124 -16.00 22.70 4.84
CA ASN A 124 -15.62 23.74 3.88
C ASN A 124 -14.49 24.65 4.36
N HIS A 125 -14.07 24.53 5.63
CA HIS A 125 -12.87 25.17 6.15
C HIS A 125 -11.84 24.11 6.57
N VAL A 126 -10.55 24.41 6.40
CA VAL A 126 -9.44 23.58 6.86
C VAL A 126 -8.36 24.44 7.52
N ASP A 127 -8.02 24.14 8.77
CA ASP A 127 -6.88 24.74 9.45
C ASP A 127 -5.67 23.82 9.31
N LEU A 128 -4.64 24.29 8.61
CA LEU A 128 -3.39 23.55 8.34
C LEU A 128 -2.30 23.98 9.31
N THR A 129 -1.83 23.06 10.13
CA THR A 129 -0.65 23.24 10.99
C THR A 129 0.55 22.55 10.36
N ILE A 130 1.46 23.33 9.78
CA ILE A 130 2.68 22.85 9.12
C ILE A 130 3.83 22.94 10.12
N SER A 131 4.27 21.80 10.64
CA SER A 131 5.42 21.72 11.55
C SER A 131 6.71 21.59 10.74
N TYR A 132 7.71 22.43 11.02
CA TYR A 132 8.99 22.43 10.30
C TYR A 132 10.21 22.41 11.25
N HIS A 133 11.29 21.81 10.78
CA HIS A 133 12.61 21.81 11.41
C HIS A 133 13.43 22.96 10.81
N LYS A 134 14.16 23.76 11.60
CA LYS A 134 15.13 24.71 11.02
C LYS A 134 16.41 23.96 10.63
N SER A 135 16.97 24.21 9.45
CA SER A 135 18.15 23.50 8.93
C SER A 135 19.48 24.03 9.52
N GLU A 136 19.61 24.09 10.85
CA GLU A 136 20.84 24.54 11.51
C GLU A 136 21.91 23.42 11.52
N LYS A 137 22.88 23.55 10.62
CA LYS A 137 24.15 22.78 10.56
C LYS A 137 24.02 21.25 10.35
N GLU A 138 23.01 20.76 9.65
CA GLU A 138 23.13 19.45 9.00
C GLU A 138 24.23 19.51 7.92
N SER A 139 25.30 18.74 8.09
CA SER A 139 26.54 18.82 7.29
C SER A 139 26.45 18.10 5.94
N TRP A 140 25.35 18.27 5.20
CA TRP A 140 25.16 17.63 3.89
C TRP A 140 24.32 18.50 2.93
N GLY A 141 25.02 19.30 2.11
CA GLY A 141 24.43 20.02 0.96
C GLY A 141 24.20 21.53 1.15
N SER A 142 24.96 22.34 0.40
CA SER A 142 24.75 23.78 0.12
C SER A 142 24.58 24.75 1.30
N SER A 143 25.65 25.48 1.62
CA SER A 143 25.76 26.51 2.66
C SER A 143 25.07 27.86 2.32
N PHE A 144 23.86 27.86 1.75
CA PHE A 144 23.30 29.03 1.04
C PHE A 144 21.86 29.45 1.36
N ILE A 145 21.21 28.94 2.41
CA ILE A 145 19.87 29.43 2.83
C ILE A 145 19.78 29.53 4.37
N GLU A 146 19.91 30.75 4.91
CA GLU A 146 19.87 30.99 6.36
C GLU A 146 18.46 30.81 6.99
N GLU A 147 17.41 30.96 6.18
CA GLU A 147 16.00 30.78 6.55
C GLU A 147 15.40 29.46 6.04
N GLY A 148 16.24 28.47 5.71
CA GLY A 148 15.81 27.16 5.24
C GLY A 148 15.22 26.28 6.34
N GLY A 149 14.04 25.69 6.09
CA GLY A 149 13.42 24.69 6.97
C GLY A 149 12.75 23.57 6.19
N ARG A 150 12.67 22.37 6.78
CA ARG A 150 12.08 21.18 6.15
C ARG A 150 10.78 20.76 6.84
N ILE A 151 9.76 20.31 6.10
CA ILE A 151 8.42 20.03 6.64
C ILE A 151 8.34 18.64 7.29
N ILE A 152 8.26 18.63 8.62
CA ILE A 152 8.20 17.42 9.46
C ILE A 152 6.81 16.80 9.36
N SER A 153 5.75 17.59 9.57
CA SER A 153 4.38 17.09 9.56
C SER A 153 3.40 18.18 9.13
N VAL A 154 2.28 17.76 8.55
CA VAL A 154 1.17 18.66 8.19
C VAL A 154 -0.11 18.09 8.78
N LYS A 155 -0.54 18.64 9.92
CA LYS A 155 -1.80 18.28 10.57
C LYS A 155 -2.91 19.18 10.03
N VAL A 156 -4.09 18.62 9.77
CA VAL A 156 -5.29 19.38 9.39
C VAL A 156 -6.39 19.21 10.41
N GLN A 157 -7.06 20.31 10.75
CA GLN A 157 -8.34 20.28 11.46
C GLN A 157 -9.44 20.75 10.49
N PRO A 158 -10.30 19.85 10.00
CA PRO A 158 -11.42 20.23 9.14
C PRO A 158 -12.57 20.80 9.96
N ARG A 159 -13.16 21.92 9.51
CA ARG A 159 -14.31 22.57 10.15
C ARG A 159 -15.45 22.83 9.16
N SER A 160 -16.68 22.66 9.64
CA SER A 160 -17.90 23.13 8.98
C SER A 160 -18.22 24.57 9.43
N ILE A 161 -18.22 25.54 8.51
CA ILE A 161 -18.44 26.96 8.81
C ILE A 161 -19.45 27.57 7.84
N ALA A 162 -20.55 28.11 8.38
CA ALA A 162 -21.60 28.82 7.65
C ALA A 162 -21.18 30.27 7.35
N HIS A 163 -20.35 30.46 6.32
CA HIS A 163 -19.93 31.80 5.87
C HIS A 163 -21.13 32.65 5.43
N LYS A 164 -21.33 33.78 6.12
CA LYS A 164 -22.37 34.78 5.83
C LYS A 164 -21.96 35.67 4.63
N LYS A 165 -22.62 36.83 4.46
CA LYS A 165 -22.29 37.83 3.42
C LYS A 165 -20.86 38.39 3.49
N ARG A 166 -20.12 38.13 4.57
CA ARG A 166 -18.68 38.37 4.69
C ARG A 166 -18.01 37.07 5.13
N LEU A 167 -16.79 36.85 4.65
CA LEU A 167 -15.94 35.74 5.06
C LEU A 167 -15.60 35.87 6.55
N ASN A 168 -15.87 34.83 7.35
CA ASN A 168 -15.56 34.80 8.78
C ASN A 168 -15.33 33.33 9.19
N CYS A 169 -14.15 33.00 9.69
CA CYS A 169 -13.80 31.64 10.11
C CYS A 169 -13.81 31.46 11.63
N ASP A 170 -14.18 32.49 12.38
CA ASP A 170 -14.26 32.49 13.85
C ASP A 170 -15.71 32.29 14.34
N SER A 171 -16.68 32.30 13.42
CA SER A 171 -18.08 31.97 13.73
C SER A 171 -18.25 30.48 14.02
N GLY A 172 -18.76 30.14 15.20
CA GLY A 172 -19.18 28.78 15.56
C GLY A 172 -20.44 28.25 14.84
N GLU A 173 -20.97 28.99 13.87
CA GLU A 173 -22.12 28.57 13.06
C GLU A 173 -21.69 27.54 12.00
N THR A 174 -22.29 26.36 12.03
CA THR A 174 -21.90 25.21 11.22
C THR A 174 -22.67 25.14 9.89
N MET A 175 -22.02 24.76 8.79
CA MET A 175 -22.68 24.57 7.48
C MET A 175 -23.46 23.25 7.45
N ALA A 176 -24.62 23.27 8.11
CA ALA A 176 -25.57 22.16 8.20
C ALA A 176 -26.49 22.10 6.98
N LEU A 177 -26.49 20.97 6.28
CA LEU A 177 -27.37 20.66 5.16
C LEU A 177 -28.36 19.56 5.60
N SER A 178 -29.67 19.83 5.55
CA SER A 178 -30.69 18.82 5.84
C SER A 178 -30.60 17.63 4.89
N SER A 179 -30.94 16.42 5.36
CA SER A 179 -31.08 15.25 4.47
C SER A 179 -32.19 15.43 3.43
N GLY A 180 -33.22 16.22 3.73
CA GLY A 180 -34.34 16.52 2.82
C GLY A 180 -33.96 17.31 1.56
N GLU A 181 -34.99 17.65 0.79
CA GLU A 181 -34.87 18.42 -0.45
C GLU A 181 -34.31 19.84 -0.20
N MET A 182 -33.66 20.39 -1.23
CA MET A 182 -33.14 21.76 -1.18
C MET A 182 -34.33 22.74 -1.27
N LYS A 183 -34.52 23.57 -0.24
CA LYS A 183 -35.57 24.60 -0.23
C LYS A 183 -35.17 25.91 -0.91
N GLU A 184 -33.88 26.24 -0.89
CA GLU A 184 -33.33 27.50 -1.37
C GLU A 184 -31.95 27.28 -2.01
N GLN A 185 -31.63 28.04 -3.05
CA GLN A 185 -30.29 28.09 -3.65
C GLN A 185 -29.26 28.54 -2.60
N PHE A 186 -28.13 27.83 -2.49
CA PHE A 186 -27.05 28.19 -1.56
C PHE A 186 -25.67 28.15 -2.19
N THR A 187 -24.72 28.88 -1.60
CA THR A 187 -23.31 28.92 -2.03
C THR A 187 -22.39 28.48 -0.91
N VAL A 188 -21.65 27.38 -1.15
CA VAL A 188 -20.56 26.96 -0.27
C VAL A 188 -19.32 27.78 -0.61
N GLN A 189 -18.82 28.53 0.36
CA GLN A 189 -17.52 29.20 0.29
C GLN A 189 -16.47 28.26 0.92
N TYR A 190 -15.47 27.85 0.14
CA TYR A 190 -14.35 27.03 0.63
C TYR A 190 -13.20 27.93 1.07
N THR A 191 -12.62 27.64 2.23
CA THR A 191 -11.63 28.49 2.90
C THR A 191 -10.53 27.66 3.56
N TYR A 192 -9.37 28.27 3.83
CA TYR A 192 -8.31 27.66 4.62
C TYR A 192 -7.67 28.66 5.58
N SER A 193 -7.06 28.13 6.63
CA SER A 193 -6.05 28.80 7.43
C SER A 193 -4.76 27.98 7.37
N VAL A 194 -3.60 28.62 7.47
CA VAL A 194 -2.29 27.95 7.53
C VAL A 194 -1.40 28.64 8.57
N VAL A 195 -0.83 27.83 9.45
CA VAL A 195 0.11 28.25 10.50
C VAL A 195 1.36 27.38 10.43
N PHE A 196 2.52 28.01 10.35
CA PHE A 196 3.84 27.37 10.42
C PHE A 196 4.33 27.34 11.86
N VAL A 197 4.68 26.15 12.35
CA VAL A 197 5.16 25.91 13.72
C VAL A 197 6.57 25.33 13.66
N ARG A 198 7.54 25.99 14.30
CA ARG A 198 8.90 25.45 14.44
C ARG A 198 8.90 24.33 15.48
N ASN A 199 9.49 23.18 15.15
CA ASN A 199 9.72 22.09 16.10
C ASN A 199 11.07 21.42 15.82
N ASP A 200 12.06 21.72 16.66
CA ASP A 200 13.41 21.17 16.51
C ASP A 200 13.64 19.89 17.32
N GLN A 201 12.65 19.43 18.11
CA GLN A 201 12.76 18.20 18.91
C GLN A 201 12.59 16.94 18.06
N ILE A 202 11.76 16.99 17.03
CA ILE A 202 11.53 15.87 16.11
C ILE A 202 12.62 15.89 15.03
N ARG A 203 13.43 14.81 14.97
CA ARG A 203 14.44 14.64 13.92
C ARG A 203 13.76 14.40 12.56
N TRP A 204 14.44 14.79 11.49
CA TRP A 204 13.96 14.59 10.11
C TRP A 204 13.67 13.12 9.77
N SER A 205 14.48 12.19 10.29
CA SER A 205 14.31 10.75 10.10
C SER A 205 13.01 10.21 10.70
N SER A 206 12.65 10.66 11.90
CA SER A 206 11.48 10.22 12.68
C SER A 206 10.16 10.91 12.26
N ARG A 207 10.13 11.59 11.10
CA ARG A 207 8.97 12.41 10.70
C ARG A 207 7.72 11.61 10.31
N TRP A 208 7.83 10.30 10.15
CA TRP A 208 6.73 9.38 9.82
C TRP A 208 6.15 8.67 11.05
N ASP A 209 6.89 8.63 12.15
CA ASP A 209 6.68 7.75 13.28
C ASP A 209 5.30 8.00 13.91
N TYR A 210 4.92 9.27 14.08
CA TYR A 210 3.59 9.66 14.59
C TYR A 210 2.40 9.14 13.75
N ILE A 211 2.61 8.85 12.45
CA ILE A 211 1.58 8.27 11.58
C ILE A 211 1.58 6.75 11.72
N LEU A 212 2.76 6.13 11.81
CA LEU A 212 2.93 4.68 11.94
C LEU A 212 2.42 4.19 13.30
N GLU A 213 2.76 4.87 14.39
CA GLU A 213 2.25 4.63 15.75
C GLU A 213 0.74 4.86 15.86
N SER A 214 0.20 5.82 15.10
CA SER A 214 -1.23 6.12 15.06
C SER A 214 -2.06 5.09 14.27
N MET A 215 -1.43 4.23 13.47
CA MET A 215 -2.16 3.12 12.85
C MET A 215 -2.59 2.17 13.98
N PRO A 216 -3.90 1.98 14.22
CA PRO A 216 -4.35 1.11 15.30
C PRO A 216 -3.72 -0.27 15.10
N GLN A 217 -2.99 -0.72 16.13
CA GLN A 217 -2.05 -1.86 16.11
C GLN A 217 -2.44 -2.86 15.05
N ALA A 218 -1.54 -3.05 14.07
CA ALA A 218 -1.80 -3.93 12.95
C ALA A 218 -2.12 -5.32 13.49
N ASN A 219 -3.42 -5.63 13.51
CA ASN A 219 -3.95 -6.97 13.55
C ASN A 219 -3.66 -7.55 12.17
N ILE A 220 -2.35 -7.74 11.92
CA ILE A 220 -1.78 -8.36 10.73
C ILE A 220 -2.63 -9.59 10.47
N HIS A 221 -2.96 -9.84 9.19
CA HIS A 221 -3.77 -10.97 8.78
C HIS A 221 -3.03 -12.28 9.09
N TRP A 222 -2.95 -12.66 10.36
CA TRP A 222 -2.35 -13.90 10.85
C TRP A 222 -3.13 -15.09 10.32
N PHE A 223 -4.42 -14.92 10.03
CA PHE A 223 -5.23 -15.83 9.23
C PHE A 223 -4.68 -16.03 7.80
N SER A 224 -4.20 -14.97 7.14
CA SER A 224 -3.57 -15.06 5.81
C SER A 224 -2.16 -15.68 5.90
N ILE A 225 -1.38 -15.34 6.93
CA ILE A 225 -0.08 -15.97 7.20
C ILE A 225 -0.28 -17.48 7.47
N LEU A 226 -1.18 -17.85 8.38
CA LEU A 226 -1.54 -19.23 8.69
C LEU A 226 -2.01 -19.98 7.44
N ASN A 227 -2.90 -19.38 6.64
CA ASN A 227 -3.35 -19.95 5.36
C ASN A 227 -2.17 -20.21 4.41
N SER A 228 -1.20 -19.28 4.29
CA SER A 228 0.00 -19.48 3.48
C SER A 228 0.90 -20.60 4.02
N VAL A 229 1.08 -20.70 5.34
CA VAL A 229 1.88 -21.75 6.00
C VAL A 229 1.25 -23.13 5.78
N VAL A 230 -0.08 -23.26 5.93
CA VAL A 230 -0.80 -24.52 5.67
C VAL A 230 -0.62 -24.97 4.21
N ILE A 231 -0.73 -24.06 3.25
CA ILE A 231 -0.50 -24.37 1.83
C ILE A 231 0.94 -24.86 1.59
N VAL A 232 1.94 -24.20 2.18
CA VAL A 232 3.36 -24.62 2.04
C VAL A 232 3.60 -25.98 2.68
N LEU A 233 3.02 -26.28 3.84
CA LEU A 233 3.14 -27.59 4.50
C LEU A 233 2.49 -28.72 3.68
N LEU A 234 1.33 -28.46 3.07
CA LEU A 234 0.66 -29.44 2.20
C LEU A 234 1.45 -29.69 0.90
N LEU A 235 2.00 -28.64 0.27
CA LEU A 235 2.80 -28.78 -0.94
C LEU A 235 4.14 -29.50 -0.67
N THR A 236 4.83 -29.16 0.42
CA THR A 236 6.07 -29.85 0.82
C THR A 236 5.81 -31.30 1.20
N GLY A 237 4.69 -31.60 1.89
CA GLY A 237 4.24 -32.96 2.17
C GLY A 237 3.94 -33.78 0.91
N MET A 238 3.27 -33.20 -0.09
CA MET A 238 2.99 -33.85 -1.38
C MET A 238 4.28 -34.15 -2.15
N VAL A 239 5.21 -33.19 -2.25
CA VAL A 239 6.51 -33.39 -2.90
C VAL A 239 7.35 -34.44 -2.15
N GLY A 240 7.34 -34.42 -0.82
CA GLY A 240 7.98 -35.43 0.02
C GLY A 240 7.41 -36.83 -0.19
N MET A 241 6.08 -36.98 -0.28
CA MET A 241 5.43 -38.26 -0.58
C MET A 241 5.83 -38.81 -1.96
N ILE A 242 5.91 -37.95 -2.97
CA ILE A 242 6.38 -38.33 -4.32
C ILE A 242 7.83 -38.79 -4.26
N LEU A 243 8.72 -38.02 -3.62
CA LEU A 243 10.16 -38.33 -3.52
C LEU A 243 10.43 -39.62 -2.73
N VAL A 244 9.74 -39.83 -1.60
CA VAL A 244 9.82 -41.07 -0.82
C VAL A 244 9.33 -42.26 -1.65
N ARG A 245 8.24 -42.11 -2.41
CA ARG A 245 7.68 -43.17 -3.26
C ARG A 245 8.58 -43.52 -4.46
N THR A 246 9.22 -42.54 -5.10
CA THR A 246 10.20 -42.81 -6.16
C THR A 246 11.45 -43.47 -5.58
N LEU A 247 11.99 -42.96 -4.47
CA LEU A 247 13.19 -43.50 -3.82
C LEU A 247 12.99 -44.94 -3.34
N HIS A 248 11.85 -45.28 -2.73
CA HIS A 248 11.55 -46.67 -2.35
C HIS A 248 11.49 -47.61 -3.57
N ARG A 249 10.85 -47.19 -4.66
CA ARG A 249 10.75 -48.00 -5.89
C ARG A 249 12.11 -48.20 -6.54
N ASP A 250 12.92 -47.16 -6.58
CA ASP A 250 14.20 -47.19 -7.27
C ASP A 250 15.29 -47.91 -6.43
N ILE A 251 15.19 -47.89 -5.08
CA ILE A 251 15.96 -48.78 -4.19
C ILE A 251 15.53 -50.24 -4.35
N ALA A 252 14.22 -50.55 -4.39
CA ALA A 252 13.75 -51.92 -4.60
C ALA A 252 14.30 -52.50 -5.91
N ARG A 253 14.20 -51.73 -7.00
CA ARG A 253 14.80 -52.05 -8.30
C ARG A 253 16.33 -52.20 -8.26
N TYR A 254 17.02 -51.44 -7.41
CA TYR A 254 18.48 -51.56 -7.28
C TYR A 254 18.85 -52.86 -6.57
N ASN A 255 18.16 -53.22 -5.49
CA ASN A 255 18.36 -54.49 -4.80
C ASN A 255 18.01 -55.69 -5.69
N GLU A 256 16.91 -55.62 -6.45
CA GLU A 256 16.55 -56.61 -7.48
C GLU A 256 17.67 -56.78 -8.53
N ARG A 257 18.37 -55.70 -8.90
CA ARG A 257 19.50 -55.75 -9.83
C ARG A 257 20.75 -56.35 -9.20
N VAL A 258 21.12 -55.99 -7.99
CA VAL A 258 22.30 -56.58 -7.32
C VAL A 258 22.12 -58.10 -7.18
N SER A 259 20.98 -58.57 -6.66
CA SER A 259 20.69 -60.01 -6.58
C SER A 259 20.48 -60.69 -7.94
N GLY A 260 20.29 -59.92 -9.01
CA GLY A 260 20.29 -60.41 -10.39
C GLY A 260 21.68 -60.47 -11.01
N GLU A 261 22.55 -59.49 -10.72
CA GLU A 261 23.94 -59.41 -11.20
C GLU A 261 24.82 -60.48 -10.54
N ASP A 262 24.59 -60.80 -9.26
CA ASP A 262 25.15 -61.97 -8.58
C ASP A 262 24.81 -63.31 -9.29
N ALA A 263 23.70 -63.36 -10.04
CA ALA A 263 23.29 -64.50 -10.87
C ALA A 263 23.58 -64.32 -12.38
N GLN A 264 24.11 -63.17 -12.80
CA GLN A 264 24.38 -62.84 -14.21
C GLN A 264 25.89 -62.74 -14.52
N GLU A 265 26.77 -62.70 -13.50
CA GLU A 265 28.21 -62.93 -13.65
C GLU A 265 28.53 -64.26 -14.38
N GLU A 266 27.63 -65.26 -14.32
CA GLU A 266 27.76 -66.55 -15.01
C GLU A 266 27.36 -66.53 -16.50
N TYR A 267 26.83 -65.43 -17.06
CA TYR A 267 26.30 -65.43 -18.45
C TYR A 267 26.80 -64.27 -19.32
N GLY A 268 27.79 -64.56 -20.18
CA GLY A 268 28.19 -63.65 -21.26
C GLY A 268 29.52 -63.99 -21.93
N TRP A 269 30.03 -63.03 -22.71
CA TRP A 269 31.31 -63.11 -23.43
C TRP A 269 32.53 -63.40 -22.52
N LYS A 270 32.39 -63.12 -21.22
CA LYS A 270 33.35 -63.45 -20.14
C LYS A 270 33.71 -64.95 -20.11
N LEU A 271 32.76 -65.84 -20.42
CA LEU A 271 32.98 -67.30 -20.49
C LEU A 271 33.69 -67.75 -21.78
N VAL A 272 33.53 -67.02 -22.89
CA VAL A 272 34.04 -67.43 -24.22
C VAL A 272 35.57 -67.55 -24.24
N HIS A 273 36.26 -66.78 -23.40
CA HIS A 273 37.71 -66.88 -23.20
C HIS A 273 38.16 -68.26 -22.69
N GLY A 274 37.28 -69.04 -22.05
CA GLY A 274 37.58 -70.42 -21.63
C GLY A 274 37.48 -71.46 -22.75
N ASP A 275 36.66 -71.21 -23.78
CA ASP A 275 36.40 -72.17 -24.86
C ASP A 275 37.33 -72.01 -26.06
N VAL A 276 37.82 -70.79 -26.32
CA VAL A 276 38.80 -70.51 -27.39
C VAL A 276 40.09 -71.34 -27.28
N PHE A 277 40.47 -71.75 -26.06
CA PHE A 277 41.68 -72.54 -25.81
C PHE A 277 41.45 -74.05 -25.65
N ARG A 278 40.22 -74.55 -25.84
CA ARG A 278 39.96 -76.01 -25.79
C ARG A 278 40.49 -76.69 -27.05
N THR A 279 41.30 -77.73 -26.86
CA THR A 279 41.75 -78.59 -27.96
C THR A 279 40.56 -79.27 -28.64
N PRO A 280 40.36 -79.13 -29.97
CA PRO A 280 39.25 -79.76 -30.66
C PRO A 280 39.39 -81.29 -30.62
N GLY A 281 38.28 -82.00 -30.37
CA GLY A 281 38.30 -83.45 -30.10
C GLY A 281 38.92 -84.32 -31.20
N ASN A 282 38.92 -83.86 -32.45
CA ASN A 282 39.55 -84.51 -33.60
C ASN A 282 40.72 -83.68 -34.16
N SER A 283 41.58 -83.17 -33.28
CA SER A 283 42.72 -82.29 -33.62
C SER A 283 43.63 -82.82 -34.74
N LEU A 284 43.89 -84.13 -34.77
CA LEU A 284 44.71 -84.76 -35.80
C LEU A 284 44.06 -84.72 -37.19
N LEU A 285 42.73 -84.89 -37.25
CA LEU A 285 41.96 -84.82 -38.50
C LEU A 285 41.91 -83.38 -39.03
N LEU A 286 41.75 -82.40 -38.14
CA LEU A 286 41.89 -80.98 -38.47
C LEU A 286 43.30 -80.66 -39.00
N SER A 287 44.36 -81.18 -38.36
CA SER A 287 45.74 -80.98 -38.80
C SER A 287 46.02 -81.58 -40.18
N VAL A 288 45.43 -82.72 -40.52
CA VAL A 288 45.54 -83.34 -41.85
C VAL A 288 44.82 -82.48 -42.90
N PHE A 289 43.61 -81.98 -42.63
CA PHE A 289 42.92 -81.10 -43.58
C PHE A 289 43.63 -79.75 -43.78
N VAL A 290 44.18 -79.15 -42.72
CA VAL A 290 44.97 -77.91 -42.84
C VAL A 290 46.28 -78.17 -43.60
N GLY A 291 46.99 -79.27 -43.31
CA GLY A 291 48.23 -79.63 -44.02
C GLY A 291 48.00 -79.84 -45.52
N SER A 292 47.05 -80.72 -45.87
CA SER A 292 46.67 -80.97 -47.27
C SER A 292 46.12 -79.72 -47.97
N GLY A 293 45.37 -78.88 -47.25
CA GLY A 293 44.87 -77.61 -47.77
C GLY A 293 45.98 -76.63 -48.13
N VAL A 294 46.95 -76.42 -47.23
CA VAL A 294 48.13 -75.58 -47.50
C VAL A 294 48.94 -76.14 -48.68
N GLN A 295 49.11 -77.46 -48.75
CA GLN A 295 49.82 -78.14 -49.85
C GLN A 295 49.09 -78.10 -51.21
N ILE A 296 47.81 -77.73 -51.25
CA ILE A 296 47.05 -77.45 -52.48
C ILE A 296 47.17 -75.97 -52.92
N PHE A 297 47.57 -75.08 -52.00
CA PHE A 297 47.77 -73.65 -52.25
C PHE A 297 49.26 -73.25 -52.36
N SER A 298 50.17 -74.22 -52.52
CA SER A 298 51.61 -74.02 -52.73
C SER A 298 52.09 -74.64 -54.04
#